data_AF-A0A660T3E5-F1
#
_entry.id   AF-A0A660T3E5-F1
#
_cell.length_a   1.000
_cell.length_b   1.000
_cell.length_c   1.000
_cell.angle_alpha   90.00
_cell.angle_beta   90.00
_cell.angle_gamma   90.00
#
_symmetry.space_group_name_H-M   'P 1'
#
loop_
_entity.id
_entity.type
_entity.pdbx_description
1 polymer ?
#
loop_
_entity_poly.entity_id
_entity_poly.type
_entity_poly.pdbx_seq_one_letter_code
_entity_poly.pdbx_strand_id
1 'polypeptide(L)' 'VSAVPMAARVANKVGQETNKHNYLLMHAMGPNVSGVIGSAVAAGVLLAVVPMLG' A
#
# COMPACT_ATOMS: atom_id res chain seq x y z
N VAL A 1 3.38 -1.55 0.74
CA VAL A 1 3.88 -0.94 -0.52
C VAL A 1 2.72 -0.24 -1.21
N SER A 2 2.88 1.03 -1.58
CA SER A 2 1.83 1.90 -2.12
C SER A 2 1.68 1.85 -3.65
N ALA A 3 2.02 0.73 -4.28
CA ALA A 3 2.00 0.58 -5.74
C ALA A 3 0.58 0.22 -6.22
N VAL A 4 -0.28 1.24 -6.39
CA VAL A 4 -1.65 1.05 -6.88
C VAL A 4 -1.68 0.88 -8.41
N PRO A 5 -2.42 -0.09 -8.97
CA PRO A 5 -3.11 -1.22 -8.32
C PRO A 5 -2.22 -2.47 -8.19
N MET A 6 -0.96 -2.41 -8.62
CA MET A 6 -0.08 -3.57 -8.81
C MET A 6 0.17 -4.40 -7.55
N ALA A 7 0.37 -3.79 -6.37
CA ALA A 7 0.58 -4.52 -5.13
C ALA A 7 -0.60 -5.44 -4.77
N ALA A 8 -1.84 -4.97 -4.98
CA ALA A 8 -3.04 -5.77 -4.77
C ALA A 8 -3.18 -6.90 -5.81
N ARG A 9 -2.76 -6.66 -7.06
CA ARG A 9 -2.74 -7.68 -8.11
C ARG A 9 -1.71 -8.78 -7.85
N VAL A 10 -0.52 -8.42 -7.35
CA VAL A 10 0.52 -9.41 -6.97
C VAL A 10 0.04 -10.24 -5.78
N ALA A 11 -0.53 -9.61 -4.75
CA ALA A 11 -1.11 -10.32 -3.60
C ALA A 11 -2.20 -11.31 -4.06
N ASN A 12 -3.07 -10.91 -4.99
CA ASN A 12 -4.07 -11.79 -5.57
C ASN A 12 -3.45 -12.95 -6.37
N LYS A 13 -2.40 -12.71 -7.16
CA LYS A 13 -1.71 -13.76 -7.92
C LYS A 13 -1.12 -14.82 -6.99
N VAL A 14 -0.36 -14.40 -5.97
CA VAL A 14 0.26 -15.31 -4.99
C VAL A 14 -0.80 -16.03 -4.15
N GLY A 15 -1.88 -15.35 -3.76
CA GLY A 15 -3.02 -15.97 -3.08
C GLY A 15 -3.66 -17.09 -3.91
N GLN A 16 -3.77 -16.87 -5.22
CA GLN A 16 -4.32 -17.84 -6.18
C GLN A 16 -3.37 -19.01 -6.50
N GLU A 17 -2.06 -18.84 -6.28
CA GLU A 17 -1.10 -19.96 -6.34
C GLU A 17 -1.28 -20.90 -5.15
N THR A 18 -1.69 -20.38 -3.99
CA THR A 18 -1.93 -21.18 -2.78
C THR A 18 -3.34 -21.78 -2.74
N ASN A 19 -4.36 -21.02 -3.13
CA ASN A 19 -5.75 -21.47 -3.19
C ASN A 19 -6.49 -20.78 -4.34
N LYS A 20 -6.94 -21.56 -5.32
CA LYS A 20 -7.63 -21.11 -6.55
C LYS A 20 -8.99 -20.42 -6.31
N HIS A 21 -9.55 -20.53 -5.11
CA HIS A 21 -10.79 -19.88 -4.71
C HIS A 21 -10.57 -18.62 -3.85
N ASN A 22 -9.31 -18.25 -3.60
CA ASN A 22 -8.99 -17.09 -2.76
C ASN A 22 -8.81 -15.82 -3.60
N TYR A 23 -9.86 -15.00 -3.64
CA TYR A 23 -9.89 -13.75 -4.41
C TYR A 23 -9.56 -12.55 -3.52
N LEU A 24 -8.28 -12.22 -3.45
CA LEU A 24 -7.78 -11.17 -2.56
C LEU A 24 -7.81 -9.77 -3.18
N LEU A 25 -8.01 -9.63 -4.49
CA LEU A 25 -7.90 -8.32 -5.18
C LEU A 25 -8.76 -7.23 -4.53
N MET A 26 -10.05 -7.51 -4.30
CA MET A 26 -10.98 -6.52 -3.74
C MET A 26 -10.66 -6.17 -2.28
N HIS A 27 -10.13 -7.12 -1.52
CA HIS A 27 -9.74 -6.91 -0.14
C HIS A 27 -8.39 -6.17 -0.02
N ALA A 28 -7.42 -6.55 -0.85
CA ALA A 28 -6.06 -6.01 -0.84
C ALA A 28 -5.97 -4.58 -1.43
N MET A 29 -7.00 -4.09 -2.13
CA MET A 29 -7.06 -2.71 -2.61
C MET A 29 -7.13 -1.69 -1.46
N GLY A 30 -7.81 -2.01 -0.34
CA GLY A 30 -7.86 -1.14 0.83
C GLY A 30 -6.47 -0.80 1.39
N PRO A 31 -5.68 -1.81 1.79
CA PRO A 31 -4.29 -1.62 2.22
C PRO A 31 -3.36 -0.98 1.18
N ASN A 32 -3.63 -1.20 -0.12
CA ASN A 32 -2.82 -0.58 -1.19
C ASN A 32 -3.05 0.94 -1.25
N VAL A 33 -4.31 1.38 -1.17
CA VAL A 33 -4.67 2.81 -1.15
C VAL A 33 -4.22 3.48 0.15
N SER A 34 -4.39 2.81 1.31
CA SER A 34 -3.93 3.35 2.59
C SER A 34 -2.41 3.55 2.62
N GLY A 35 -1.66 2.70 1.91
CA GLY A 35 -0.21 2.86 1.74
C GLY A 35 0.18 4.16 1.03
N VAL A 36 -0.56 4.58 -0.01
CA VAL A 36 -0.30 5.86 -0.71
C VAL A 36 -0.55 7.04 0.22
N ILE A 37 -1.67 7.00 0.96
CA ILE A 37 -2.04 8.06 1.91
C ILE A 37 -1.00 8.14 3.04
N GLY A 38 -0.62 7.00 3.61
CA GLY A 38 0.40 6.93 4.67
C GLY A 38 1.74 7.50 4.24
N SER A 39 2.18 7.21 3.01
CA SER A 39 3.42 7.79 2.45
C SER A 39 3.33 9.31 2.31
N ALA A 40 2.18 9.84 1.86
CA ALA A 40 1.98 11.29 1.75
C ALA A 40 1.99 11.98 3.13
N VAL A 41 1.34 11.36 4.13
CA VAL A 41 1.36 11.86 5.52
C VAL A 41 2.77 11.82 6.10
N ALA A 42 3.50 10.71 5.94
CA ALA A 42 4.87 10.59 6.41
C ALA A 42 5.80 11.63 5.76
N ALA A 43 5.65 11.85 4.45
CA ALA A 43 6.38 12.91 3.75
C ALA A 43 6.03 14.31 4.28
N GLY A 44 4.75 14.59 4.54
CA GLY A 44 4.30 15.86 5.12
C GLY A 44 4.87 16.11 6.51
N VAL A 45 4.89 15.09 7.38
CA VAL A 45 5.50 15.18 8.72
C VAL A 45 7.00 15.42 8.61
N LEU A 46 7.70 14.68 7.75
CA LEU A 46 9.14 14.87 7.55
C LEU A 46 9.46 16.29 7.07
N LEU A 47 8.70 16.81 6.11
CA LEU A 47 8.87 18.20 5.63
C LEU A 47 8.59 19.24 6.71
N ALA A 48 7.68 18.98 7.65
CA ALA A 48 7.39 19.88 8.75
C ALA A 48 8.47 19.85 9.85
N VAL A 49 9.06 18.67 10.10
CA VAL A 49 10.02 18.46 11.20
C VAL A 49 11.46 18.78 10.79
N VAL A 50 11.88 18.44 9.56
CA VAL A 50 13.25 18.66 9.08
C VAL A 50 13.72 20.12 9.22
N PRO A 51 12.92 21.15 8.88
CA PRO A 51 13.30 22.56 9.09
C PRO A 51 13.46 22.97 10.56
N MET A 52 12.85 22.22 11.49
CA MET A 52 12.88 22.52 12.93
C MET A 52 14.12 21.93 13.63
N LEU A 53 14.85 21.05 12.96
CA LEU A 53 16.04 20.36 13.47
C LEU A 53 17.36 21.09 13.14
N GLY A 54 17.28 22.29 12.56
CA GLY A 54 18.41 23.14 12.16
C GLY A 54 18.53 24.41 12.99
#